data_AF-A0A9D0ID47-F1
#
_entry.id   AF-A0A9D0ID47-F1
#
_cell.length_a   1.000
_cell.length_b   1.000
_cell.length_c   1.000
_cell.angle_alpha   90.00
_cell.angle_beta   90.00
_cell.angle_gamma   90.00
#
_symmetry.space_group_name_H-M   'P 1'
#
loop_
_entity.id
_entity.type
_entity.pdbx_description
1 polymer ?
#
loop_
_entity_poly.entity_id
_entity_poly.type
_entity_poly.pdbx_seq_one_letter_code
_entity_poly.pdbx_strand_id
1 'polypeptide(L)'
;MSGAPVYVPDLGRVVGMVTGYWDSLKAGTGFADRDTALATPAEAIAALADVPLEKPATLFNVPDLPDHYIPREEDLARVREMLLRPEGEVVGIVGVRGMGGIGKSVLAAALARDPAVQDAFPDGVVWLPLGREPDLTARQEDLALALTGRRERFRDDVQGKALLRLLVEDKAALVVLDDVWDARHVEPFRVLGERSRLLITTRHQPVLDTFD
;
A
#
# COMPACT_ATOMS: atom_id res chain seq x y z
N MET A 1 -16.81 20.95 12.02
CA MET A 1 -15.96 21.54 13.07
C MET A 1 -15.77 23.01 12.75
N SER A 2 -16.32 23.92 13.56
CA SER A 2 -16.18 25.37 13.38
C SER A 2 -15.27 25.88 14.50
N GLY A 3 -14.13 26.48 14.14
CA GLY A 3 -13.16 27.07 15.05
C GLY A 3 -12.85 28.50 14.63
N ALA A 4 -12.46 29.36 15.59
CA ALA A 4 -12.10 30.73 15.29
C ALA A 4 -10.59 30.84 14.98
N PRO A 5 -10.20 31.59 13.93
CA PRO A 5 -8.79 31.81 13.63
C PRO A 5 -8.14 32.69 14.70
N VAL A 6 -6.93 32.33 15.13
CA VAL A 6 -6.12 33.14 16.04
C VAL A 6 -5.20 34.04 15.22
N TYR A 7 -5.49 35.34 15.23
CA TYR A 7 -4.70 36.37 14.57
C TYR A 7 -3.73 37.03 15.55
N VAL A 8 -2.45 37.12 15.19
CA VAL A 8 -1.42 37.79 16.01
C VAL A 8 -1.01 39.11 15.34
N PRO A 9 -1.34 40.28 15.94
CA PRO A 9 -1.11 41.59 15.32
C PRO A 9 0.36 41.88 15.00
N ASP A 10 1.28 41.51 15.88
CA ASP A 10 2.71 41.77 15.71
C ASP A 10 3.34 40.99 14.54
N LEU A 11 2.69 39.89 14.13
CA LEU A 11 3.10 39.06 13.00
C LEU A 11 2.26 39.30 11.74
N GLY A 12 1.21 40.11 11.83
CA GLY A 12 0.32 40.42 10.71
C GLY A 12 -0.39 39.21 10.06
N ARG A 13 -0.47 38.06 10.75
CA ARG A 13 -1.01 36.81 10.18
C ARG A 13 -1.75 35.94 11.18
N VAL A 14 -2.59 35.03 10.64
CA VAL A 14 -3.25 33.96 11.41
C VAL A 14 -2.23 32.86 11.68
N VAL A 15 -2.13 32.42 12.94
CA VAL A 15 -1.13 31.43 13.39
C VAL A 15 -1.74 30.09 13.79
N GLY A 16 -3.07 29.97 13.80
CA GLY A 16 -3.76 28.72 14.12
C GLY A 16 -5.27 28.87 14.21
N MET A 17 -5.95 27.79 14.62
CA MET A 17 -7.37 27.75 14.94
C MET A 17 -7.57 27.24 16.37
N VAL A 18 -8.46 27.89 17.12
CA VAL A 18 -8.93 27.33 18.39
C VAL A 18 -10.00 26.28 18.08
N THR A 19 -9.77 25.04 18.48
CA THR A 19 -10.77 23.96 18.40
C THR A 19 -11.28 23.62 19.81
N GLY A 20 -12.50 24.09 20.10
CA GLY A 20 -13.21 23.86 21.37
C GLY A 20 -14.64 24.44 21.31
N TYR A 21 -15.58 23.82 22.03
CA TYR A 21 -17.00 24.23 22.06
C TYR A 21 -17.15 25.62 22.70
N TRP A 22 -17.71 26.58 21.97
CA TRP A 22 -17.86 27.99 22.39
C TRP A 22 -18.96 28.25 23.44
N ASP A 23 -19.79 27.25 23.75
CA ASP A 23 -21.02 27.47 24.51
C ASP A 23 -20.84 27.66 26.03
N SER A 24 -19.64 27.47 26.59
CA SER A 24 -19.41 27.54 28.04
C SER A 24 -18.97 28.92 28.57
N LEU A 25 -18.82 29.95 27.73
CA LEU A 25 -18.29 31.27 28.17
C LEU A 25 -19.35 32.34 28.48
N LYS A 26 -20.65 32.02 28.51
CA LYS A 26 -21.72 33.01 28.78
C LYS A 26 -22.29 33.05 30.20
N ALA A 27 -21.66 32.43 31.19
CA ALA A 27 -22.10 32.58 32.59
C ALA A 27 -20.90 32.91 33.49
N GLY A 28 -20.82 34.17 33.90
CA GLY A 28 -19.86 34.60 34.89
C GLY A 28 -20.19 34.00 36.26
N THR A 29 -19.37 33.06 36.73
CA THR A 29 -19.09 32.79 38.15
C THR A 29 -17.89 31.84 38.24
N GLY A 30 -16.87 32.23 38.99
CA GLY A 30 -16.04 31.31 39.78
C GLY A 30 -14.99 30.47 39.03
N PHE A 31 -13.73 30.80 39.30
CA PHE A 31 -12.52 29.97 39.13
C PHE A 31 -12.71 28.47 38.90
N ALA A 32 -12.32 27.98 37.73
CA ALA A 32 -11.76 26.65 37.50
C ALA A 32 -10.82 26.71 36.27
N ASP A 33 -9.52 26.54 36.54
CA ASP A 33 -8.40 26.25 35.63
C ASP A 33 -8.48 26.86 34.22
N ARG A 34 -8.02 28.11 34.10
CA ARG A 34 -7.76 28.76 32.81
C ARG A 34 -6.30 28.52 32.45
N ASP A 35 -6.07 28.30 31.16
CA ASP A 35 -4.77 28.37 30.47
C ASP A 35 -4.03 27.05 30.22
N THR A 36 -4.72 26.06 29.66
CA THR A 36 -4.03 25.11 28.76
C THR A 36 -4.75 24.99 27.43
N ALA A 37 -4.78 26.10 26.70
CA ALA A 37 -4.88 26.01 25.25
C ALA A 37 -3.53 25.49 24.75
N LEU A 38 -3.47 24.23 24.31
CA LEU A 38 -2.34 23.71 23.55
C LEU A 38 -2.35 24.39 22.17
N ALA A 39 -1.81 25.61 22.10
CA ALA A 39 -1.49 26.24 20.85
C ALA A 39 -0.15 25.66 20.38
N THR A 40 -0.18 24.78 19.39
CA THR A 40 1.05 24.36 18.71
C THR A 40 1.66 25.60 18.06
N PRO A 41 2.91 25.99 18.39
CA PRO A 41 3.55 27.15 17.78
C PRO A 41 3.52 27.05 16.26
N ALA A 42 3.25 28.15 15.57
CA ALA A 42 3.24 28.18 14.10
C ALA A 42 4.59 27.74 13.50
N GLU A 43 5.69 27.91 14.23
CA GLU A 43 7.02 27.41 13.87
C GLU A 43 7.09 25.88 13.91
N ALA A 44 6.41 25.22 14.85
CA ALA A 44 6.30 23.76 14.89
C ALA A 44 5.41 23.23 13.77
N ILE A 45 4.36 23.95 13.37
CA ILE A 45 3.54 23.62 12.19
C ILE A 45 4.34 23.86 10.90
N ALA A 46 5.09 24.94 10.81
CA ALA A 46 5.95 25.24 9.66
C ALA A 46 7.10 24.21 9.54
N ALA A 47 7.65 23.75 10.66
CA ALA A 47 8.62 22.66 10.68
C ALA A 47 8.03 21.31 10.24
N LEU A 48 6.72 21.11 10.38
CA LEU A 48 5.99 19.96 9.83
C LEU A 48 5.60 20.14 8.36
N ALA A 49 5.65 21.35 7.79
CA ALA A 49 5.25 21.61 6.41
C ALA A 49 6.25 21.02 5.39
N ASP A 50 7.51 20.88 5.79
CA ASP A 50 8.58 20.22 5.03
C ASP A 50 8.78 18.75 5.42
N VAL A 51 7.99 18.23 6.36
CA VAL A 51 7.94 16.79 6.60
C VAL A 51 7.08 16.20 5.48
N PRO A 52 7.65 15.37 4.59
CA PRO A 52 6.85 14.70 3.58
C PRO A 52 5.77 13.90 4.30
N LEU A 53 4.50 14.24 4.08
CA LEU A 53 3.40 13.36 4.44
C LEU A 53 3.46 12.21 3.45
N GLU A 54 4.38 11.26 3.67
CA GLU A 54 4.42 10.02 2.92
C GLU A 54 3.13 9.29 3.24
N LYS A 55 2.16 9.43 2.34
CA LYS A 55 0.94 8.66 2.42
C LYS A 55 1.36 7.21 2.21
N PRO A 56 1.12 6.30 3.16
CA PRO A 56 1.45 4.90 2.98
C PRO A 56 0.80 4.40 1.69
N ALA A 57 1.52 3.53 0.97
CA ALA A 57 1.06 2.96 -0.28
C ALA A 57 -0.36 2.41 -0.14
N THR A 58 -1.19 2.60 -1.18
CA THR A 58 -2.57 2.12 -1.13
C THR A 58 -2.57 0.59 -1.11
N LEU A 59 -3.19 -0.02 -0.10
CA LEU A 59 -3.39 -1.47 -0.02
C LEU A 59 -4.71 -1.85 -0.68
N PHE A 60 -4.65 -2.57 -1.80
CA PHE A 60 -5.83 -3.01 -2.54
C PHE A 60 -6.04 -4.51 -2.33
N ASN A 61 -7.16 -4.89 -1.71
CA ASN A 61 -7.56 -6.27 -1.40
C ASN A 61 -6.57 -7.09 -0.54
N VAL A 62 -5.61 -6.44 0.12
CA VAL A 62 -4.64 -7.12 0.99
C VAL A 62 -5.39 -7.67 2.22
N PRO A 63 -5.37 -8.99 2.49
CA PRO A 63 -6.07 -9.58 3.63
C PRO A 63 -5.45 -9.12 4.94
N ASP A 64 -6.26 -9.03 5.99
CA ASP A 64 -5.79 -8.75 7.34
C ASP A 64 -4.87 -9.85 7.87
N LEU A 65 -3.95 -9.44 8.74
CA LEU A 65 -3.12 -10.39 9.47
C LEU A 65 -3.98 -11.12 10.52
N PRO A 66 -3.71 -12.41 10.80
CA PRO A 66 -4.40 -13.12 11.87
C PRO A 66 -4.21 -12.44 13.24
N ASP A 67 -5.20 -12.54 14.13
CA ASP A 67 -5.17 -11.92 15.47
C ASP A 67 -3.92 -12.27 16.31
N HIS A 68 -3.39 -13.48 16.12
CA HIS A 68 -2.20 -13.99 16.80
C HIS A 68 -1.02 -14.14 15.84
N TYR A 69 -0.84 -13.15 14.96
CA TYR A 69 0.29 -13.10 14.04
C TYR A 69 1.62 -13.02 14.81
N ILE A 70 2.52 -13.96 14.50
CA ILE A 70 3.89 -13.96 14.99
C ILE A 70 4.80 -13.73 13.78
N PRO A 71 5.57 -12.62 13.74
CA PRO A 71 6.49 -12.34 12.65
C PRO A 71 7.56 -13.41 12.49
N ARG A 72 7.84 -13.76 11.22
CA ARG A 72 8.97 -14.61 10.83
C ARG A 72 10.07 -13.72 10.28
N GLU A 73 10.79 -13.05 11.17
CA GLU A 73 11.72 -11.96 10.82
C GLU A 73 12.75 -12.34 9.75
N GLU A 74 13.32 -13.54 9.84
CA GLU A 74 14.30 -14.01 8.85
C GLU A 74 13.70 -14.18 7.44
N ASP A 75 12.49 -14.74 7.36
CA ASP A 75 11.79 -14.93 6.09
C ASP A 75 11.30 -13.59 5.52
N LEU A 76 10.80 -12.70 6.39
CA LEU A 76 10.41 -11.33 6.02
C LEU A 76 11.58 -10.56 5.46
N ALA A 77 12.72 -10.55 6.18
CA ALA A 77 13.93 -9.88 5.76
C ALA A 77 14.40 -10.39 4.39
N ARG A 78 14.46 -11.71 4.21
CA ARG A 78 14.88 -12.32 2.95
C ARG A 78 14.01 -11.92 1.76
N VAL A 79 12.69 -12.01 1.91
CA VAL A 79 11.78 -11.66 0.79
C VAL A 79 11.78 -10.15 0.54
N ARG A 80 11.84 -9.33 1.59
CA ARG A 80 11.98 -7.87 1.48
C ARG A 80 13.24 -7.48 0.72
N GLU A 81 14.39 -8.07 1.06
CA GLU A 81 15.64 -7.82 0.34
C GLU A 81 15.54 -8.18 -1.15
N MET A 82 14.83 -9.25 -1.49
CA MET A 82 14.58 -9.63 -2.89
C MET A 82 13.66 -8.63 -3.61
N LEU A 83 12.62 -8.13 -2.93
CA LEU A 83 11.68 -7.16 -3.49
C LEU A 83 12.33 -5.78 -3.70
N LEU A 84 13.21 -5.37 -2.79
CA LEU A 84 13.84 -4.05 -2.77
C LEU A 84 15.16 -4.00 -3.55
N ARG A 85 15.50 -5.04 -4.31
CA ARG A 85 16.72 -5.01 -5.14
C ARG A 85 16.66 -3.87 -6.18
N PRO A 86 17.78 -3.15 -6.38
CA PRO A 86 17.82 -1.98 -7.27
C PRO A 86 17.37 -2.27 -8.70
N GLU A 87 16.85 -1.24 -9.35
CA GLU A 87 16.52 -1.21 -10.78
C GLU A 87 17.76 -1.61 -11.61
N GLY A 88 17.59 -2.52 -12.58
CA GLY A 88 18.67 -3.05 -13.43
C GLY A 88 19.23 -4.42 -13.03
N GLU A 89 18.93 -4.91 -11.82
CA GLU A 89 19.05 -6.33 -11.50
C GLU A 89 17.73 -7.03 -11.89
N VAL A 90 17.83 -8.06 -12.74
CA VAL A 90 16.66 -8.77 -13.32
C VAL A 90 15.92 -9.56 -12.23
N VAL A 91 15.12 -8.90 -11.40
CA VAL A 91 14.19 -9.56 -10.47
C VAL A 91 12.82 -8.92 -10.63
N GLY A 92 12.11 -9.26 -11.70
CA GLY A 92 10.72 -8.85 -11.89
C GLY A 92 9.72 -9.69 -11.08
N ILE A 93 10.14 -10.88 -10.62
CA ILE A 93 9.29 -11.87 -9.95
C ILE A 93 10.02 -12.39 -8.71
N VAL A 94 9.32 -12.42 -7.58
CA VAL A 94 9.76 -13.06 -6.33
C VAL A 94 8.77 -14.15 -5.97
N GLY A 95 9.26 -15.36 -5.71
CA GLY A 95 8.43 -16.51 -5.36
C GLY A 95 8.56 -16.93 -3.89
N VAL A 96 7.43 -17.08 -3.21
CA VAL A 96 7.33 -17.68 -1.88
C VAL A 96 6.66 -19.05 -2.01
N ARG A 97 7.44 -20.11 -1.76
CA ARG A 97 6.97 -21.49 -1.84
C ARG A 97 7.02 -22.18 -0.48
N GLY A 98 6.07 -23.10 -0.28
CA GLY A 98 6.04 -23.98 0.89
C GLY A 98 4.74 -24.77 0.99
N MET A 99 4.67 -25.68 1.94
CA MET A 99 3.52 -26.54 2.19
C MET A 99 2.22 -25.74 2.45
N GLY A 100 1.06 -26.41 2.35
CA GLY A 100 -0.21 -25.83 2.76
C GLY A 100 -0.19 -25.44 4.25
N GLY A 101 -0.80 -24.31 4.60
CA GLY A 101 -0.88 -23.85 6.00
C GLY A 101 0.40 -23.26 6.60
N ILE A 102 1.53 -23.25 5.88
CA ILE A 102 2.82 -22.76 6.41
C ILE A 102 2.90 -21.21 6.57
N GLY A 103 1.85 -20.49 6.20
CA GLY A 103 1.77 -19.03 6.35
C GLY A 103 2.35 -18.19 5.21
N LYS A 104 2.47 -18.71 3.98
CA LYS A 104 2.97 -17.91 2.83
C LYS A 104 2.16 -16.64 2.57
N SER A 105 0.83 -16.77 2.52
CA SER A 105 -0.07 -15.63 2.32
C SER A 105 0.00 -14.66 3.50
N VAL A 106 0.22 -15.16 4.72
CA VAL A 106 0.45 -14.32 5.90
C VAL A 106 1.77 -13.54 5.77
N LEU A 107 2.85 -14.20 5.32
CA LEU A 107 4.13 -13.55 5.05
C LEU A 107 4.00 -12.45 3.99
N ALA A 108 3.31 -12.72 2.88
CA ALA A 108 3.07 -11.73 1.83
C ALA A 108 2.19 -10.57 2.31
N ALA A 109 1.15 -10.84 3.12
CA ALA A 109 0.29 -9.81 3.71
C ALA A 109 1.02 -8.95 4.74
N ALA A 110 2.01 -9.51 5.44
CA ALA A 110 2.88 -8.77 6.34
C ALA A 110 3.85 -7.87 5.56
N LEU A 111 4.46 -8.39 4.47
CA LEU A 111 5.33 -7.60 3.58
C LEU A 111 4.57 -6.45 2.91
N ALA A 112 3.32 -6.66 2.50
CA ALA A 112 2.47 -5.59 1.97
C ALA A 112 2.29 -4.41 2.96
N ARG A 113 2.46 -4.67 4.26
CA ARG A 113 2.36 -3.69 5.35
C ARG A 113 3.72 -3.23 5.88
N ASP A 114 4.82 -3.74 5.32
CA ASP A 114 6.16 -3.32 5.70
C ASP A 114 6.42 -1.89 5.16
N PRO A 115 6.84 -0.93 6.01
CA PRO A 115 7.06 0.45 5.59
C PRO A 115 8.03 0.58 4.41
N ALA A 116 9.15 -0.14 4.43
CA ALA A 116 10.14 -0.07 3.35
C ALA A 116 9.60 -0.62 2.02
N VAL A 117 8.70 -1.61 2.08
CA VAL A 117 7.98 -2.10 0.90
C VAL A 117 7.00 -1.03 0.39
N GLN A 118 6.24 -0.38 1.26
CA GLN A 118 5.32 0.67 0.85
C GLN A 118 6.03 1.89 0.24
N ASP A 119 7.17 2.27 0.81
CA ASP A 119 7.98 3.39 0.31
C ASP A 119 8.56 3.09 -1.09
N ALA A 120 8.94 1.83 -1.33
CA ALA A 120 9.45 1.39 -2.63
C ALA A 120 8.36 1.26 -3.70
N PHE A 121 7.11 1.04 -3.30
CA PHE A 121 5.96 0.85 -4.20
C PHE A 121 4.86 1.89 -3.97
N PRO A 122 5.13 3.17 -4.26
CA PRO A 122 4.22 4.28 -3.93
C PRO A 122 2.89 4.24 -4.70
N ASP A 123 2.81 3.56 -5.85
CA ASP A 123 1.54 3.39 -6.58
C ASP A 123 0.62 2.34 -5.92
N GLY A 124 1.12 1.55 -4.96
CA GLY A 124 0.30 0.65 -4.15
C GLY A 124 0.78 -0.80 -4.11
N VAL A 125 0.15 -1.56 -3.22
CA VAL A 125 0.24 -3.02 -3.15
C VAL A 125 -1.11 -3.61 -3.54
N VAL A 126 -1.13 -4.42 -4.59
CA VAL A 126 -2.34 -5.00 -5.18
C VAL A 126 -2.37 -6.49 -4.95
N TRP A 127 -3.40 -6.99 -4.25
CA TRP A 127 -3.57 -8.41 -3.96
C TRP A 127 -4.58 -9.06 -4.91
N LEU A 128 -4.14 -10.08 -5.63
CA LEU A 128 -4.94 -10.84 -6.59
C LEU A 128 -4.97 -12.33 -6.20
N PRO A 129 -6.06 -12.82 -5.59
CA PRO A 129 -6.20 -14.24 -5.30
C PRO A 129 -6.49 -15.01 -6.58
N LEU A 130 -5.66 -16.01 -6.91
CA LEU A 130 -5.86 -16.83 -8.12
C LEU A 130 -6.52 -18.17 -7.79
N GLY A 131 -5.92 -18.97 -6.91
CA GLY A 131 -6.39 -20.33 -6.66
C GLY A 131 -6.24 -21.26 -7.87
N ARG A 132 -7.04 -22.33 -7.90
CA ARG A 132 -6.94 -23.41 -8.90
C ARG A 132 -7.42 -23.02 -10.29
N GLU A 133 -8.59 -22.40 -10.35
CA GLU A 133 -9.30 -22.06 -11.59
C GLU A 133 -9.62 -20.55 -11.55
N PRO A 134 -8.61 -19.70 -11.75
CA PRO A 134 -8.79 -18.26 -11.68
C PRO A 134 -9.56 -17.71 -12.89
N ASP A 135 -10.41 -16.72 -12.63
CA ASP A 135 -10.88 -15.80 -13.66
C ASP A 135 -9.81 -14.73 -13.90
N LEU A 136 -8.91 -14.99 -14.85
CA LEU A 136 -7.76 -14.13 -15.15
C LEU A 136 -8.18 -12.75 -15.64
N THR A 137 -9.24 -12.67 -16.45
CA THR A 137 -9.78 -11.41 -16.96
C THR A 137 -10.29 -10.54 -15.81
N ALA A 138 -11.06 -11.10 -14.88
CA ALA A 138 -11.52 -10.36 -13.70
C ALA A 138 -10.36 -9.83 -12.84
N ARG A 139 -9.29 -10.62 -12.66
CA ARG A 139 -8.11 -10.19 -11.89
C ARG A 139 -7.31 -9.10 -12.59
N GLN A 140 -7.29 -9.10 -13.92
CA GLN A 140 -6.71 -8.01 -14.70
C GLN A 140 -7.52 -6.71 -14.57
N GLU A 141 -8.85 -6.80 -14.55
CA GLU A 141 -9.72 -5.64 -14.31
C GLU A 141 -9.55 -5.07 -12.89
N ASP A 142 -9.38 -5.94 -11.89
CA ASP A 142 -9.04 -5.54 -10.53
C ASP A 142 -7.70 -4.79 -10.47
N LEU A 143 -6.68 -5.28 -11.18
CA LEU A 143 -5.37 -4.63 -11.28
C LEU A 143 -5.46 -3.25 -11.94
N ALA A 144 -6.20 -3.15 -13.06
CA ALA A 144 -6.43 -1.88 -13.73
C ALA A 144 -7.12 -0.87 -12.80
N LEU A 145 -8.18 -1.31 -12.10
CA LEU A 145 -8.89 -0.47 -11.14
C LEU A 145 -7.98 0.01 -10.01
N ALA A 146 -7.16 -0.88 -9.45
CA ALA A 146 -6.28 -0.56 -8.34
C ALA A 146 -5.22 0.50 -8.70
N LEU A 147 -4.58 0.37 -9.87
CA LEU A 147 -3.44 1.21 -10.25
C LEU A 147 -3.81 2.47 -11.04
N THR A 148 -5.00 2.51 -11.64
CA THR A 148 -5.45 3.66 -12.45
C THR A 148 -6.63 4.40 -11.83
N GLY A 149 -7.32 3.80 -10.87
CA GLY A 149 -8.59 4.29 -10.33
C GLY A 149 -9.77 4.20 -11.32
N ARG A 150 -9.58 3.56 -12.48
CA ARG A 150 -10.59 3.43 -13.53
C ARG A 150 -10.99 1.98 -13.70
N ARG A 151 -12.30 1.74 -13.74
CA ARG A 151 -12.83 0.41 -14.07
C ARG A 151 -12.71 0.17 -15.56
N GLU A 152 -11.85 -0.77 -15.93
CA GLU A 152 -11.74 -1.28 -17.28
C GLU A 152 -12.58 -2.56 -17.45
N ARG A 153 -12.95 -2.86 -18.70
CA ARG A 153 -13.57 -4.12 -19.08
C ARG A 153 -12.81 -4.74 -20.23
N PHE A 154 -12.34 -5.96 -20.04
CA PHE A 154 -11.60 -6.68 -21.06
C PHE A 154 -12.45 -7.81 -21.63
N ARG A 155 -12.28 -8.11 -22.92
CA ARG A 155 -12.98 -9.20 -23.58
C ARG A 155 -12.52 -10.57 -23.06
N ASP A 156 -11.22 -10.69 -22.86
CA ASP A 156 -10.48 -11.89 -22.47
C ASP A 156 -9.14 -11.48 -21.85
N ASP A 157 -8.42 -12.44 -21.28
CA ASP A 157 -7.14 -12.20 -20.60
C ASP A 157 -6.01 -11.79 -21.55
N VAL A 158 -6.12 -12.18 -22.83
CA VAL A 158 -5.17 -11.81 -23.89
C VAL A 158 -5.27 -10.31 -24.18
N GLN A 159 -6.49 -9.79 -24.40
CA GLN A 159 -6.72 -8.37 -24.58
C GLN A 159 -6.36 -7.59 -23.31
N GLY A 160 -6.75 -8.10 -22.15
CA GLY A 160 -6.43 -7.46 -20.87
C GLY A 160 -4.94 -7.32 -20.64
N LYS A 161 -4.14 -8.35 -20.97
CA LYS A 161 -2.66 -8.29 -20.89
C LYS A 161 -2.09 -7.17 -21.76
N ALA A 162 -2.53 -7.08 -23.02
CA ALA A 162 -2.02 -6.09 -23.96
C ALA A 162 -2.32 -4.66 -23.52
N LEU A 163 -3.53 -4.40 -23.00
CA LEU A 163 -3.94 -3.08 -22.54
C LEU A 163 -3.33 -2.73 -21.19
N LEU A 164 -3.30 -3.68 -20.24
CA LEU A 164 -2.68 -3.46 -18.93
C LEU A 164 -1.23 -3.03 -19.05
N ARG A 165 -0.46 -3.63 -19.98
CA ARG A 165 0.93 -3.23 -20.20
C ARG A 165 1.08 -1.74 -20.41
N LEU A 166 0.21 -1.13 -21.22
CA LEU A 166 0.23 0.31 -21.49
C LEU A 166 -0.25 1.13 -20.29
N LEU A 167 -1.17 0.58 -19.49
CA LEU A 167 -1.76 1.27 -18.34
C LEU A 167 -0.85 1.31 -17.11
N VAL A 168 0.08 0.34 -16.98
CA VAL A 168 0.86 0.13 -15.75
C VAL A 168 2.37 0.17 -15.95
N GLU A 169 2.85 0.50 -17.16
CA GLU A 169 4.29 0.55 -17.49
C GLU A 169 5.04 1.58 -16.64
N ASP A 170 4.43 2.71 -16.31
CA ASP A 170 5.03 3.80 -15.53
C ASP A 170 4.87 3.63 -14.00
N LYS A 171 4.23 2.54 -13.56
CA LYS A 171 3.90 2.30 -12.15
C LYS A 171 5.04 1.68 -11.37
N ALA A 172 5.14 2.07 -10.11
CA ALA A 172 5.94 1.44 -9.06
C ALA A 172 5.00 0.79 -8.04
N ALA A 173 4.59 -0.44 -8.33
CA ALA A 173 3.63 -1.21 -7.54
C ALA A 173 4.13 -2.62 -7.23
N LEU A 174 3.71 -3.15 -6.08
CA LEU A 174 3.85 -4.57 -5.76
C LEU A 174 2.54 -5.29 -6.09
N VAL A 175 2.57 -6.24 -7.00
CA VAL A 175 1.41 -7.08 -7.33
C VAL A 175 1.61 -8.47 -6.75
N VAL A 176 0.71 -8.86 -5.86
CA VAL A 176 0.72 -10.17 -5.20
C VAL A 176 -0.25 -11.11 -5.91
N LEU A 177 0.28 -12.18 -6.51
CA LEU A 177 -0.49 -13.30 -7.03
C LEU A 177 -0.53 -14.41 -5.97
N ASP A 178 -1.66 -14.53 -5.26
CA ASP A 178 -1.78 -15.45 -4.13
C ASP A 178 -2.37 -16.82 -4.53
N ASP A 179 -1.79 -17.88 -3.96
CA ASP A 179 -2.12 -19.29 -4.17
C ASP A 179 -2.13 -19.67 -5.65
N VAL A 180 -0.99 -19.49 -6.34
CA VAL A 180 -0.83 -19.84 -7.76
C VAL A 180 -0.63 -21.36 -7.92
N TRP A 181 -1.46 -21.98 -8.75
CA TRP A 181 -1.41 -23.42 -9.04
C TRP A 181 -0.70 -23.77 -10.35
N ASP A 182 -0.66 -22.84 -11.30
CA ASP A 182 -0.13 -23.05 -12.65
C ASP A 182 0.66 -21.83 -13.12
N ALA A 183 1.87 -22.05 -13.66
CA ALA A 183 2.72 -20.97 -14.17
C ALA A 183 2.03 -20.17 -15.30
N ARG A 184 1.14 -20.81 -16.07
CA ARG A 184 0.36 -20.17 -17.14
C ARG A 184 -0.56 -19.08 -16.61
N HIS A 185 -0.97 -19.14 -15.34
CA HIS A 185 -1.80 -18.11 -14.72
C HIS A 185 -1.01 -16.84 -14.35
N VAL A 186 0.33 -16.89 -14.36
CA VAL A 186 1.19 -15.73 -14.08
C VAL A 186 1.42 -14.90 -15.35
N GLU A 187 1.50 -15.57 -16.51
CA GLU A 187 1.84 -14.96 -17.80
C GLU A 187 0.95 -13.76 -18.19
N PRO A 188 -0.36 -13.73 -17.89
CA PRO A 188 -1.21 -12.56 -18.15
C PRO A 188 -0.89 -11.32 -17.30
N PHE A 189 -0.12 -11.47 -16.22
CA PHE A 189 0.30 -10.37 -15.31
C PHE A 189 1.75 -9.94 -15.51
N ARG A 190 2.49 -10.57 -16.45
CA ARG A 190 3.85 -10.16 -16.84
C ARG A 190 3.82 -8.92 -17.75
N VAL A 191 3.25 -7.85 -17.22
CA VAL A 191 2.96 -6.59 -17.91
C VAL A 191 3.52 -5.38 -17.18
N LEU A 192 4.09 -5.60 -15.98
CA LEU A 192 4.56 -4.54 -15.10
C LEU A 192 5.86 -3.90 -15.61
N GLY A 193 6.01 -2.61 -15.33
CA GLY A 193 7.24 -1.85 -15.60
C GLY A 193 8.40 -2.20 -14.67
N GLU A 194 9.57 -1.64 -14.94
CA GLU A 194 10.84 -1.93 -14.25
C GLU A 194 10.84 -1.59 -12.75
N ARG A 195 9.95 -0.67 -12.33
CA ARG A 195 9.80 -0.21 -10.94
C ARG A 195 8.80 -1.03 -10.14
N SER A 196 8.12 -1.96 -10.78
CA SER A 196 7.11 -2.82 -10.18
C SER A 196 7.64 -4.24 -9.98
N ARG A 197 7.00 -5.01 -9.10
CA ARG A 197 7.37 -6.40 -8.82
C ARG A 197 6.14 -7.29 -8.74
N LEU A 198 6.29 -8.54 -9.19
CA LEU A 198 5.35 -9.62 -8.91
C LEU A 198 5.83 -10.43 -7.70
N LEU A 199 4.98 -10.58 -6.68
CA LEU A 199 5.17 -11.53 -5.59
C LEU A 199 4.19 -12.69 -5.76
N ILE A 200 4.71 -13.90 -5.86
CA ILE A 200 3.91 -15.11 -6.07
C ILE A 200 3.93 -15.94 -4.78
N THR A 201 2.77 -16.39 -4.31
CA THR A 201 2.72 -17.47 -3.32
C THR A 201 2.27 -18.77 -4.00
N THR A 202 2.94 -19.89 -3.72
CA THR A 202 2.57 -21.19 -4.30
C THR A 202 2.95 -22.37 -3.41
N ARG A 203 2.29 -23.51 -3.63
CA ARG A 203 2.67 -24.81 -3.06
C ARG A 203 3.48 -25.65 -4.04
N HIS A 204 3.50 -25.29 -5.32
CA HIS A 204 3.96 -26.12 -6.43
C HIS A 204 5.31 -25.61 -6.94
N GLN A 205 6.37 -26.42 -6.80
CA GLN A 205 7.70 -26.08 -7.34
C GLN A 205 7.68 -25.73 -8.84
N PRO A 206 6.97 -26.50 -9.70
CA PRO A 206 6.98 -26.23 -11.14
C PRO A 206 6.49 -24.84 -11.54
N VAL A 207 5.74 -24.15 -10.66
CA VAL A 207 5.33 -22.76 -10.90
C VAL A 207 6.54 -21.84 -10.93
N LEU A 208 7.49 -22.01 -10.01
CA LEU A 208 8.65 -21.12 -9.91
C LEU A 208 9.77 -21.47 -10.88
N ASP A 209 9.93 -22.76 -11.24
CA ASP A 209 10.94 -23.23 -12.20
C ASP A 209 10.81 -22.58 -13.59
N THR A 210 9.67 -21.96 -13.89
CA THR A 210 9.41 -21.27 -15.16
C THR A 210 10.00 -19.86 -15.21
N PHE A 211 10.41 -19.31 -14.06
CA PHE A 211 10.80 -17.89 -13.90
C PHE A 211 12.25 -17.69 -13.40
N ASP A 212 13.00 -18.78 -13.25
CA ASP A 212 14.43 -18.78 -12.89
C ASP A 212 15.35 -18.46 -14.09
#